data_AF-A0A1L3F4J5-F1
#
_entry.id   AF-A0A1L3F4J5-F1
#
_cell.length_a   1.000
_cell.length_b   1.000
_cell.length_c   1.000
_cell.angle_alpha   90.00
_cell.angle_beta   90.00
_cell.angle_gamma   90.00
#
_symmetry.space_group_name_H-M   'P 1'
#
loop_
_entity.id
_entity.type
_entity.pdbx_description
1 polymer ?
#
loop_
_entity_poly.entity_id
_entity_poly.type
_entity_poly.pdbx_seq_one_letter_code
_entity_poly.pdbx_strand_id
1 'polypeptide(L)'
;MAKQAVSGSRNVRGSRTGRPIMALLDLLGRRWSLRILWELRDEALTSRALRTACDEASPTVLQARLTELRDAGFVELGDGGGYGLTALGRELCETFMPLHRFAERWKR
;
A
#
# COMPACT_ATOMS: atom_id res chain seq x y z
N MET A 1 34.63 -14.42 1.51
CA MET A 1 33.50 -14.98 2.28
C MET A 1 32.45 -13.90 2.42
N ALA A 2 31.32 -14.00 1.71
CA ALA A 2 30.27 -12.98 1.70
C ALA A 2 29.24 -13.28 2.80
N LYS A 3 29.08 -12.33 3.71
CA LYS A 3 28.16 -12.39 4.85
C LYS A 3 26.72 -12.25 4.33
N GLN A 4 25.94 -13.33 4.40
CA GLN A 4 24.50 -13.30 4.13
C GLN A 4 23.82 -12.34 5.12
N ALA A 5 23.17 -11.31 4.59
CA ALA A 5 22.27 -10.48 5.35
C ALA A 5 20.99 -11.28 5.62
N VAL A 6 20.83 -11.74 6.85
CA VAL A 6 19.57 -12.35 7.32
C VAL A 6 18.51 -11.24 7.30
N SER A 7 17.63 -11.29 6.29
CA SER A 7 16.39 -10.53 6.28
C SER A 7 15.51 -11.09 7.40
N GLY A 8 15.57 -10.45 8.57
CA GLY A 8 14.69 -10.78 9.68
C GLY A 8 13.25 -10.54 9.25
N SER A 9 12.50 -11.62 9.04
CA SER A 9 11.04 -11.60 8.88
C SER A 9 10.45 -10.74 9.99
N ARG A 10 10.01 -9.53 9.64
CA ARG A 10 9.29 -8.64 10.56
C ARG A 10 8.02 -9.41 10.94
N ASN A 11 7.94 -9.91 12.16
CA ASN A 11 6.80 -10.71 12.61
C ASN A 11 5.52 -9.91 12.41
N VAL A 12 4.69 -10.39 11.50
CA VAL A 12 3.42 -9.78 11.14
C VAL A 12 2.38 -10.17 12.18
N ARG A 13 1.52 -9.23 12.59
CA ARG A 13 0.47 -9.49 13.59
C ARG A 13 -0.39 -10.68 13.14
N GLY A 14 -0.41 -11.75 13.93
CA GLY A 14 -1.22 -12.95 13.66
C GLY A 14 -0.58 -14.01 12.74
N SER A 15 0.68 -13.87 12.31
CA SER A 15 1.37 -14.89 11.51
C SER A 15 2.67 -15.37 12.15
N ARG A 16 2.76 -16.68 12.44
CA ARG A 16 3.97 -17.34 12.98
C ARG A 16 5.00 -17.73 11.91
N THR A 17 4.68 -17.55 10.62
CA THR A 17 5.38 -18.26 9.52
C THR A 17 6.23 -17.37 8.61
N GLY A 18 6.25 -16.04 8.83
CA GLY A 18 7.05 -15.11 8.01
C GLY A 18 6.73 -15.10 6.52
N ARG A 19 5.59 -15.66 6.10
CA ARG A 19 5.23 -15.81 4.67
C ARG A 19 5.03 -14.44 4.01
N PRO A 20 5.65 -14.16 2.85
CA PRO A 20 5.56 -12.86 2.18
C PRO A 20 4.14 -12.36 1.94
N ILE A 21 3.23 -13.26 1.57
CA ILE A 21 1.80 -12.94 1.38
C ILE A 21 1.15 -12.39 2.66
N MET A 22 1.53 -12.88 3.84
CA MET A 22 0.97 -12.38 5.11
C MET A 22 1.46 -10.96 5.41
N ALA A 23 2.72 -10.64 5.11
CA ALA A 23 3.25 -9.29 5.26
C ALA A 23 2.58 -8.31 4.29
N LEU A 24 2.35 -8.74 3.05
CA LEU A 24 1.58 -7.96 2.07
C LEU A 24 0.16 -7.70 2.57
N LEU A 25 -0.56 -8.74 2.97
CA LEU A 25 -1.94 -8.62 3.44
C LEU A 25 -2.05 -7.79 4.73
N ASP A 26 -1.07 -7.83 5.63
CA ASP A 26 -1.02 -6.95 6.79
C ASP A 26 -0.86 -5.49 6.39
N LEU A 27 0.09 -5.17 5.50
CA LEU A 27 0.26 -3.81 4.99
C LEU A 27 -1.02 -3.30 4.31
N LEU A 28 -1.65 -4.12 3.47
CA LEU A 28 -2.89 -3.75 2.76
C LEU A 28 -4.10 -3.65 3.69
N GLY A 29 -4.13 -4.43 4.78
CA GLY A 29 -5.16 -4.37 5.80
C GLY A 29 -5.05 -3.16 6.74
N ARG A 30 -3.95 -2.40 6.71
CA ARG A 30 -3.81 -1.18 7.51
C ARG A 30 -4.77 -0.12 7.01
N ARG A 31 -5.29 0.68 7.96
CA ARG A 31 -6.19 1.78 7.66
C ARG A 31 -5.59 2.69 6.58
N TRP A 32 -6.40 3.00 5.58
CA TRP A 32 -6.09 3.80 4.38
C TRP A 32 -5.18 3.17 3.32
N SER A 33 -4.50 2.05 3.54
CA SER A 33 -3.60 1.46 2.53
C SER A 33 -4.26 1.23 1.18
N LEU A 34 -5.34 0.43 1.16
CA LEU A 34 -6.07 0.13 -0.07
C LEU A 34 -6.74 1.36 -0.66
N ARG A 35 -7.25 2.28 0.17
CA ARG A 35 -7.85 3.53 -0.29
C ARG A 35 -6.81 4.40 -1.01
N ILE A 36 -5.62 4.59 -0.43
CA ILE A 36 -4.54 5.37 -1.05
C ILE A 36 -4.13 4.75 -2.38
N LEU A 37 -3.89 3.43 -2.43
CA LEU A 37 -3.52 2.75 -3.68
C LEU A 37 -4.59 2.90 -4.76
N TRP A 38 -5.86 2.86 -4.37
CA TRP A 38 -7.00 3.05 -5.27
C TRP A 38 -7.09 4.46 -5.82
N GLU A 39 -6.92 5.49 -4.99
CA GLU A 39 -6.95 6.88 -5.44
C GLU A 39 -5.75 7.23 -6.34
N LEU A 40 -4.60 6.59 -6.14
CA LEU A 40 -3.39 6.79 -6.95
C LEU A 40 -3.37 5.99 -8.26
N ARG A 41 -4.39 5.17 -8.53
CA ARG A 41 -4.36 4.24 -9.68
C ARG A 41 -4.35 4.97 -11.04
N ASP A 42 -5.02 6.12 -11.10
CA ASP A 42 -5.26 6.85 -12.35
C ASP A 42 -4.24 7.99 -12.54
N GLU A 43 -3.90 8.69 -11.46
CA GLU A 43 -2.97 9.82 -11.51
C GLU A 43 -2.20 10.03 -10.20
N ALA A 44 -1.13 10.82 -10.27
CA ALA A 44 -0.39 11.22 -9.09
C ALA A 44 -1.15 12.32 -8.31
N LEU A 45 -1.25 12.17 -6.99
CA LEU A 45 -1.98 13.08 -6.12
C LEU A 45 -1.09 13.71 -5.06
N THR A 46 -1.31 14.99 -4.78
CA THR A 46 -0.66 15.66 -3.64
C THR A 46 -1.15 15.09 -2.31
N SER A 47 -0.37 15.29 -1.23
CA SER A 47 -0.80 14.89 0.12
C SER A 47 -2.17 15.48 0.50
N ARG A 48 -2.44 16.74 0.10
CA ARG A 48 -3.72 17.39 0.35
C ARG A 48 -4.86 16.69 -0.40
N ALA A 49 -4.69 16.40 -1.68
CA ALA A 49 -5.71 15.70 -2.48
C ALA A 49 -6.01 14.31 -1.91
N LEU A 50 -4.97 13.55 -1.53
CA LEU A 50 -5.13 12.24 -0.88
C LEU A 50 -5.87 12.32 0.45
N ARG A 51 -5.62 13.35 1.27
CA ARG A 51 -6.38 13.53 2.52
C ARG A 51 -7.87 13.70 2.25
N THR A 52 -8.23 14.55 1.30
CA THR A 52 -9.63 14.79 0.94
C THR A 52 -10.28 13.54 0.37
N ALA A 53 -9.57 12.79 -0.48
CA ALA A 53 -10.05 11.53 -1.02
C ALA A 53 -10.18 10.40 0.03
N CYS A 54 -9.45 10.52 1.15
CA CYS A 54 -9.50 9.61 2.30
C CYS A 54 -10.33 10.17 3.46
N ASP A 55 -11.50 10.75 3.18
CA ASP A 55 -12.46 11.27 4.17
C ASP A 55 -11.82 12.16 5.26
N GLU A 56 -10.97 13.10 4.84
CA GLU A 56 -10.22 13.99 5.72
C GLU A 56 -9.33 13.26 6.75
N ALA A 57 -8.71 12.15 6.33
CA ALA A 57 -7.75 11.40 7.13
C ALA A 57 -6.75 12.31 7.87
N SER A 58 -6.45 11.97 9.12
CA SER A 58 -5.44 12.68 9.92
C SER A 58 -4.13 12.77 9.13
N PRO A 59 -3.50 13.97 9.03
CA PRO A 59 -2.26 14.14 8.29
C PRO A 59 -1.15 13.17 8.73
N THR A 60 -1.03 12.92 10.04
CA THR A 60 0.00 12.03 10.59
C THR A 60 -0.24 10.57 10.20
N VAL A 61 -1.51 10.14 10.21
CA VAL A 61 -1.89 8.78 9.80
C VAL A 61 -1.67 8.59 8.30
N LEU A 62 -2.08 9.56 7.47
CA LEU A 62 -1.88 9.50 6.03
C LEU A 62 -0.38 9.46 5.68
N GLN A 63 0.43 10.32 6.31
CA GLN A 63 1.87 10.37 6.04
C GLN A 63 2.59 9.11 6.50
N ALA A 64 2.27 8.58 7.68
CA ALA A 64 2.78 7.26 8.08
C ALA A 64 2.47 6.21 7.00
N ARG A 65 1.25 6.27 6.44
CA ARG A 65 0.77 5.34 5.41
C ARG A 65 1.45 5.48 4.07
N LEU A 66 1.69 6.70 3.62
CA LEU A 66 2.52 6.95 2.45
C LEU A 66 3.96 6.49 2.66
N THR A 67 4.56 6.69 3.83
CA THR A 67 5.92 6.21 4.13
C THR A 67 6.01 4.69 4.03
N GLU A 68 5.12 3.92 4.66
CA GLU A 68 5.19 2.46 4.55
C GLU A 68 4.95 1.94 3.14
N LEU A 69 4.04 2.56 2.37
CA LEU A 69 3.79 2.17 0.97
C LEU A 69 4.99 2.51 0.07
N ARG A 70 5.73 3.58 0.39
CA ARG A 70 7.00 3.93 -0.27
C ARG A 70 8.12 2.97 0.10
N ASP A 71 8.27 2.64 1.37
CA ASP A 71 9.26 1.67 1.85
C ASP A 71 9.00 0.26 1.26
N ALA A 72 7.75 -0.08 1.01
CA ALA A 72 7.34 -1.31 0.32
C ALA A 72 7.49 -1.23 -1.21
N GLY A 73 7.83 -0.07 -1.77
CA GLY A 73 8.05 0.13 -3.20
C GLY A 73 6.78 0.24 -4.04
N PHE A 74 5.59 0.43 -3.45
CA PHE A 74 4.33 0.58 -4.18
C PHE A 74 4.03 2.01 -4.59
N VAL A 75 4.51 2.98 -3.83
CA VAL A 75 4.29 4.41 -4.04
C VAL A 75 5.63 5.12 -4.16
N GLU A 76 5.67 6.16 -4.99
CA GLU A 76 6.81 7.09 -5.09
C GLU A 76 6.35 8.54 -4.97
N LEU A 77 7.26 9.43 -4.59
CA LEU A 77 7.04 10.88 -4.59
C LEU A 77 7.72 11.43 -5.83
N GLY A 78 6.95 11.93 -6.78
CA GLY A 78 7.47 12.54 -7.99
C GLY A 78 8.02 13.94 -7.76
N ASP A 79 8.78 14.45 -8.73
CA ASP A 79 9.50 15.73 -8.64
C ASP A 79 8.56 16.93 -8.44
N GLY A 80 7.32 16.84 -8.90
CA GLY A 80 6.27 17.85 -8.69
C GLY A 80 5.62 17.84 -7.30
N GLY A 81 6.07 16.99 -6.38
CA GLY A 81 5.52 16.87 -5.03
C GLY A 81 4.23 16.04 -4.90
N GLY A 82 3.84 15.33 -5.96
CA GLY A 82 2.73 14.39 -5.98
C GLY A 82 3.17 12.96 -5.72
N TYR A 83 2.36 12.17 -5.03
CA TYR A 83 2.56 10.73 -4.85
C TYR A 83 1.93 9.99 -6.02
N GLY A 84 2.61 9.00 -6.57
CA GLY A 84 2.08 8.14 -7.63
C GLY A 84 2.39 6.67 -7.36
N LEU A 85 1.70 5.77 -8.06
CA LEU A 85 2.07 4.35 -8.04
C LEU A 85 3.37 4.12 -8.81
N THR A 86 4.22 3.26 -8.27
CA THR A 86 5.34 2.69 -9.03
C THR A 86 4.83 1.64 -10.02
N ALA A 87 5.71 1.06 -10.84
CA ALA A 87 5.37 -0.10 -11.66
C ALA A 87 4.84 -1.27 -10.82
N LEU A 88 5.48 -1.56 -9.67
CA LEU A 88 5.05 -2.61 -8.74
C LEU A 88 3.70 -2.28 -8.09
N GLY A 89 3.46 -1.00 -7.75
CA GLY A 89 2.17 -0.55 -7.23
C GLY A 89 1.03 -0.74 -8.23
N ARG A 90 1.27 -0.43 -9.51
CA ARG A 90 0.29 -0.68 -10.59
C ARG A 90 0.00 -2.17 -10.76
N GLU A 91 1.03 -3.02 -10.78
CA GLU A 91 0.87 -4.48 -10.86
C GLU A 91 0.03 -5.02 -9.69
N LEU A 92 0.28 -4.51 -8.48
CA LEU A 92 -0.51 -4.88 -7.30
C LEU A 92 -1.98 -4.50 -7.45
N CYS A 93 -2.28 -3.29 -7.90
CA CYS A 93 -3.66 -2.83 -8.13
C CYS A 93 -4.40 -3.73 -9.13
N GLU A 94 -3.76 -4.08 -10.25
CA GLU A 94 -4.32 -5.00 -11.25
C GLU A 94 -4.54 -6.42 -10.67
N THR A 95 -3.56 -6.91 -9.91
CA THR A 95 -3.64 -8.21 -9.24
C THR A 95 -4.76 -8.27 -8.19
N PHE A 96 -5.10 -7.14 -7.56
CA PHE A 96 -6.19 -7.04 -6.61
C PHE A 96 -7.57 -6.91 -7.25
N MET A 97 -7.65 -6.51 -8.53
CA MET A 97 -8.93 -6.31 -9.23
C MET A 97 -9.82 -7.57 -9.27
N PRO A 98 -9.31 -8.81 -9.50
CA PRO A 98 -10.08 -10.03 -9.34
C PRO A 98 -10.69 -10.20 -7.94
N LEU A 99 -9.93 -9.87 -6.88
CA LEU A 99 -10.42 -9.96 -5.50
C LEU A 99 -11.48 -8.89 -5.22
N HIS A 100 -11.31 -7.68 -5.74
CA HIS A 100 -12.33 -6.64 -5.68
C HIS A 100 -13.63 -7.09 -6.38
N ARG A 101 -13.55 -7.63 -7.60
CA ARG A 101 -14.71 -8.20 -8.30
C ARG A 101 -15.37 -9.34 -7.53
N PHE A 102 -14.59 -10.19 -6.87
CA PHE A 102 -15.13 -11.22 -5.98
C PHE A 102 -15.90 -10.60 -4.82
N ALA A 103 -15.33 -9.61 -4.14
CA ALA A 103 -15.98 -8.93 -3.02
C ALA A 103 -17.30 -8.26 -3.42
N GLU A 104 -17.36 -7.61 -4.59
CA GLU A 104 -18.61 -7.03 -5.13
C GLU A 104 -19.69 -8.09 -5.39
N ARG A 105 -19.30 -9.30 -5.81
CA ARG A 105 -20.26 -10.43 -5.95
C ARG A 105 -20.68 -11.00 -4.60
N TRP A 106 -19.77 -11.07 -3.63
CA TRP A 106 -20.02 -11.63 -2.30
C TRP A 106 -20.88 -10.72 -1.42
N LYS A 107 -20.82 -9.40 -1.61
CA LYS A 107 -21.66 -8.41 -0.90
C LYS A 107 -23.16 -8.55 -1.22
N ARG A 108 -23.54 -9.36 -2.21
CA ARG A 108 -24.94 -9.68 -2.54
C ARG A 108 -25.55 -10.68 -1.58
#